data_AF-A0A820XGQ7-F1
#
_entry.id   AF-A0A820XGQ7-F1
#
_cell.length_a   1.000
_cell.length_b   1.000
_cell.length_c   1.000
_cell.angle_alpha   90.00
_cell.angle_beta   90.00
_cell.angle_gamma   90.00
#
_symmetry.space_group_name_H-M   'P 1'
#
loop_
_entity.id
_entity.type
_entity.pdbx_description
1 polymer ?
#
loop_
_entity_poly.entity_id
_entity_poly.type
_entity_poly.pdbx_seq_one_letter_code
_entity_poly.pdbx_strand_id
1 'polypeptide(L)'
;MNNLNTQNPNQLDYTNKLIKIAVLGGIRLDGLDRMRVTVKIQGTEVESVAVRHNLDLYNDTQVEKLIRKTATKLEIGTSVIEASINELIEALEKYRLEQLESTDQKPQTKQLTEKEKQEALQLLQSENLLTTTNDLIGKSGIIGEETNRLIMYLIFSSRKREQPLHIISLGSSGTGKTHLQESIGNLIPEEEKIEITTLSENAFYYFGQQELKNKLILIEDLDGAEGALYPIRELQSKKKISKTIAFKNTKGETKTTNITVEGPVCVSGCTTKESIYEDNANRSFLIYLDESGEQDQKIMDYQRRASAGKNDIA
;
A
#
# COMPACT_ATOMS: atom_id res chain seq x y z
N MET A 1 14.41 -30.72 -2.86
CA MET A 1 13.02 -31.22 -2.86
C MET A 1 12.27 -30.41 -1.81
N ASN A 2 11.10 -29.87 -2.14
CA ASN A 2 10.32 -29.05 -1.22
C ASN A 2 9.76 -29.97 -0.11
N ASN A 3 10.30 -29.86 1.10
CA ASN A 3 9.91 -30.69 2.24
C ASN A 3 8.75 -30.08 3.05
N LEU A 4 8.20 -28.94 2.60
CA LEU A 4 7.08 -28.23 3.20
C LEU A 4 5.80 -28.51 2.39
N ASN A 5 4.80 -29.12 3.05
CA ASN A 5 3.46 -29.27 2.51
C ASN A 5 2.63 -28.01 2.83
N THR A 6 2.14 -27.37 1.76
CA THR A 6 1.42 -26.09 1.80
C THR A 6 -0.05 -26.23 1.37
N GLN A 7 -0.59 -27.45 1.24
CA GLN A 7 -1.98 -27.68 0.81
C GLN A 7 -3.02 -27.08 1.77
N ASN A 8 -2.70 -26.97 3.06
CA ASN A 8 -3.56 -26.33 4.05
C ASN A 8 -2.87 -25.05 4.57
N PRO A 9 -3.39 -23.85 4.26
CA PRO A 9 -2.75 -22.59 4.70
C PRO A 9 -2.79 -22.41 6.23
N ASN A 10 -3.70 -23.09 6.93
CA ASN A 10 -3.80 -23.05 8.39
C ASN A 10 -2.88 -24.07 9.10
N GLN A 11 -2.19 -24.93 8.34
CA GLN A 11 -1.23 -25.89 8.87
C GLN A 11 -0.18 -26.23 7.84
N LEU A 12 1.03 -25.70 8.01
CA LEU A 12 2.15 -25.97 7.11
C LEU A 12 3.00 -27.08 7.72
N ASP A 13 3.15 -28.20 7.01
CA ASP A 13 3.81 -29.39 7.53
C ASP A 13 5.17 -29.59 6.85
N TYR A 14 6.25 -29.43 7.62
CA TYR A 14 7.62 -29.72 7.20
C TYR A 14 8.02 -31.12 7.68
N THR A 15 8.59 -31.95 6.80
CA THR A 15 9.11 -33.27 7.17
C THR A 15 10.46 -33.54 6.54
N ASN A 16 11.43 -33.96 7.35
CA ASN A 16 12.68 -34.54 6.88
C ASN A 16 12.82 -35.99 7.38
N LYS A 17 14.01 -36.59 7.23
CA LYS A 17 14.24 -37.98 7.60
C LYS A 17 14.09 -38.25 9.11
N LEU A 18 14.27 -37.23 9.95
CA LEU A 18 14.42 -37.39 11.41
C LEU A 18 13.29 -36.74 12.20
N ILE A 19 12.71 -35.64 11.71
CA ILE A 19 11.66 -34.91 12.39
C ILE A 19 10.53 -34.46 11.47
N LYS A 20 9.36 -34.29 12.07
CA LYS A 20 8.16 -33.66 11.52
C LYS A 20 7.86 -32.40 12.31
N ILE A 21 7.69 -31.28 11.63
CA ILE A 21 7.32 -29.99 12.21
C ILE A 21 6.02 -29.51 11.58
N ALA A 22 4.98 -29.32 12.39
CA ALA A 22 3.75 -28.68 11.98
C ALA A 22 3.72 -27.23 12.47
N VAL A 23 3.55 -26.27 11.56
CA VAL A 23 3.31 -24.86 11.86
C VAL A 23 1.81 -24.63 11.95
N LEU A 24 1.31 -24.53 13.17
CA LEU A 24 -0.11 -24.42 13.49
C LEU A 24 -0.59 -22.98 13.34
N GLY A 25 -1.69 -22.79 12.61
CA GLY A 25 -2.27 -21.47 12.33
C GLY A 25 -1.58 -20.73 11.18
N GLY A 26 -0.70 -21.40 10.44
CA GLY A 26 0.04 -20.81 9.32
C GLY A 26 1.04 -19.74 9.75
N ILE A 27 1.40 -18.88 8.80
CA ILE A 27 2.25 -17.70 9.03
C ILE A 27 1.50 -16.45 8.60
N ARG A 28 1.76 -15.33 9.30
CA ARG A 28 1.30 -14.02 8.84
C ARG A 28 2.00 -13.64 7.53
N LEU A 29 1.30 -13.06 6.58
CA LEU A 29 1.90 -12.55 5.34
C LEU A 29 2.39 -11.10 5.49
N ASP A 30 1.87 -10.38 6.48
CA ASP A 30 2.23 -9.01 6.84
C ASP A 30 3.34 -8.95 7.93
N GLY A 31 4.09 -7.84 7.97
CA GLY A 31 5.16 -7.63 8.95
C GLY A 31 6.38 -8.54 8.71
N LEU A 32 7.11 -8.25 7.63
CA LEU A 32 8.25 -9.04 7.15
C LEU A 32 9.44 -9.07 8.11
N ASP A 33 9.46 -8.19 9.12
CA ASP A 33 10.49 -8.11 10.15
C ASP A 33 10.37 -9.21 11.22
N ARG A 34 9.28 -9.98 11.22
CA ARG A 34 9.00 -11.03 12.22
C ARG A 34 8.31 -12.27 11.64
N MET A 35 8.50 -13.40 12.29
CA MET A 35 7.87 -14.67 11.94
C MET A 35 7.38 -15.39 13.20
N ARG A 36 6.32 -14.83 13.81
CA ARG A 36 5.64 -15.46 14.95
C ARG A 36 4.82 -16.67 14.51
N VAL A 37 5.11 -17.81 15.11
CA VAL A 37 4.48 -19.09 14.79
C VAL A 37 4.24 -19.93 16.04
N THR A 38 3.34 -20.91 15.92
CA THR A 38 3.22 -22.00 16.89
C THR A 38 3.66 -23.29 16.21
N VAL A 39 4.77 -23.88 16.67
CA VAL A 39 5.30 -25.13 16.11
C VAL A 39 4.97 -26.32 16.99
N LYS A 40 4.71 -27.46 16.34
CA LYS A 40 4.63 -28.79 16.95
C LYS A 40 5.68 -29.69 16.29
N ILE A 41 6.68 -30.11 17.06
CA ILE A 41 7.83 -30.90 16.58
C ILE A 41 7.75 -32.32 17.14
N GLN A 42 7.94 -33.33 16.30
CA GLN A 42 7.95 -34.75 16.64
C GLN A 42 9.06 -35.47 15.86
N GLY A 43 9.64 -36.52 16.43
CA GLY A 43 10.50 -37.44 15.67
C GLY A 43 9.70 -38.26 14.65
N THR A 44 10.37 -38.73 13.60
CA THR A 44 9.76 -39.59 12.56
C THR A 44 9.54 -41.03 13.02
N GLU A 45 10.29 -41.49 14.02
CA GLU A 45 10.13 -42.81 14.63
C GLU A 45 9.01 -42.83 15.70
N VAL A 46 8.45 -44.02 15.97
CA VAL A 46 7.15 -44.25 16.63
C VAL A 46 7.09 -43.65 18.05
N GLU A 47 5.95 -43.01 18.38
CA GLU A 47 5.57 -42.42 19.68
C GLU A 47 6.59 -41.47 20.34
N SER A 48 7.25 -40.63 19.54
CA SER A 48 8.05 -39.54 20.08
C SER A 48 7.17 -38.43 20.71
N VAL A 49 7.56 -37.99 21.91
CA VAL A 49 6.88 -36.92 22.65
C VAL A 49 6.92 -35.62 21.86
N ALA A 50 5.75 -35.05 21.56
CA ALA A 50 5.68 -33.80 20.81
C ALA A 50 6.13 -32.59 21.64
N VAL A 51 7.00 -31.78 21.06
CA VAL A 51 7.35 -30.45 21.60
C VAL A 51 6.47 -29.41 20.94
N ARG A 52 5.73 -28.63 21.75
CA ARG A 52 4.95 -27.48 21.26
C ARG A 52 5.54 -26.20 21.80
N HIS A 53 5.68 -25.20 20.95
CA HIS A 53 6.18 -23.88 21.34
C HIS A 53 5.62 -22.78 20.45
N ASN A 54 5.19 -21.68 21.06
CA ASN A 54 5.00 -20.40 20.37
C ASN A 54 6.29 -19.59 20.44
N LEU A 55 6.77 -19.08 19.31
CA LEU A 55 7.98 -18.26 19.22
C LEU A 55 7.97 -17.38 17.98
N ASP A 56 8.89 -16.41 17.95
CA ASP A 56 9.32 -15.72 16.74
C ASP A 56 10.54 -16.42 16.14
N LEU A 57 10.42 -16.95 14.91
CA LEU A 57 11.51 -17.65 14.23
C LEU A 57 12.67 -16.73 13.82
N TYR A 58 12.47 -15.41 13.85
CA TYR A 58 13.53 -14.43 13.60
C TYR A 58 14.22 -13.96 14.90
N ASN A 59 13.85 -14.52 16.04
CA ASN A 59 14.49 -14.21 17.32
C ASN A 59 15.45 -15.34 17.73
N ASP A 60 16.76 -15.12 17.54
CA ASP A 60 17.81 -16.10 17.83
C ASP A 60 17.72 -16.71 19.23
N THR A 61 17.42 -15.89 20.25
CA THR A 61 17.32 -16.34 21.65
C THR A 61 16.15 -17.31 21.85
N GLN A 62 15.02 -17.09 21.17
CA GLN A 62 13.86 -17.99 21.25
C GLN A 62 14.09 -19.27 20.45
N VAL A 63 14.72 -19.15 19.27
CA VAL A 63 15.09 -20.30 18.42
C VAL A 63 16.08 -21.21 19.13
N GLU A 64 17.13 -20.66 19.75
CA GLU A 64 18.12 -21.45 20.50
C GLU A 64 17.48 -22.23 21.66
N LYS A 65 16.55 -21.59 22.40
CA LYS A 65 15.78 -22.25 23.46
C LYS A 65 14.92 -23.40 22.93
N LEU A 66 14.27 -23.19 21.78
CA LEU A 66 13.49 -24.24 21.12
C LEU A 66 14.37 -25.41 20.68
N ILE A 67 15.51 -25.14 20.04
CA ILE A 67 16.46 -26.15 19.57
C ILE A 67 16.94 -27.01 20.74
N ARG A 68 17.45 -26.38 21.81
CA ARG A 68 17.94 -27.11 23.01
C ARG A 68 16.84 -27.97 23.63
N LYS A 69 15.65 -27.41 23.83
CA LYS A 69 14.50 -28.13 24.40
C LYS A 69 14.06 -29.32 23.56
N THR A 70 14.12 -29.17 22.24
CA THR A 70 13.70 -30.21 21.29
C THR A 70 14.76 -31.31 21.17
N ALA A 71 16.04 -30.94 21.10
CA ALA A 71 17.16 -31.87 21.09
C ALA A 71 17.15 -32.78 22.34
N THR A 72 16.96 -32.20 23.52
CA THR A 72 16.86 -32.98 24.78
C THR A 72 15.64 -33.90 24.79
N LYS A 73 14.47 -33.42 24.35
CA LYS A 73 13.22 -34.21 24.43
C LYS A 73 13.12 -35.32 23.39
N LEU A 74 13.70 -35.12 22.22
CA LEU A 74 13.68 -36.10 21.13
C LEU A 74 14.94 -36.96 21.11
N GLU A 75 15.91 -36.69 21.99
CA GLU A 75 17.23 -37.35 22.03
C GLU A 75 17.97 -37.27 20.69
N ILE A 76 17.77 -36.16 19.97
CA ILE A 76 18.41 -35.87 18.68
C ILE A 76 19.49 -34.81 18.90
N GLY A 77 20.63 -34.94 18.22
CA GLY A 77 21.73 -33.97 18.32
C GLY A 77 21.29 -32.53 18.01
N THR A 78 21.76 -31.57 18.81
CA THR A 78 21.43 -30.14 18.69
C THR A 78 21.68 -29.59 17.28
N SER A 79 22.80 -29.97 16.65
CA SER A 79 23.15 -29.56 15.28
C SER A 79 22.17 -30.04 14.22
N VAL A 80 21.54 -31.20 14.43
CA VAL A 80 20.54 -31.77 13.52
C VAL A 80 19.21 -31.02 13.64
N ILE A 81 18.79 -30.70 14.87
CA ILE A 81 17.59 -29.91 15.11
C ILE A 81 17.77 -28.49 14.55
N GLU A 82 18.93 -27.87 14.79
CA GLU A 82 19.27 -26.56 14.25
C GLU A 82 19.20 -26.53 12.71
N ALA A 83 19.82 -27.49 12.03
CA ALA A 83 19.72 -27.62 10.58
C ALA A 83 18.26 -27.74 10.11
N SER A 84 17.46 -28.55 10.80
CA SER A 84 16.05 -28.75 10.44
C SER A 84 15.17 -27.50 10.66
N ILE A 85 15.47 -26.69 11.70
CA ILE A 85 14.78 -25.42 11.95
C ILE A 85 15.16 -24.38 10.90
N ASN A 86 16.42 -24.33 10.49
CA ASN A 86 16.87 -23.43 9.41
C ASN A 86 16.21 -23.79 8.08
N GLU A 87 16.14 -25.09 7.74
CA GLU A 87 15.42 -25.56 6.55
C GLU A 87 13.93 -25.18 6.57
N LEU A 88 13.28 -25.26 7.74
CA LEU A 88 11.90 -24.81 7.91
C LEU A 88 11.76 -23.30 7.65
N ILE A 89 12.67 -22.48 8.21
CA ILE A 89 12.63 -21.03 8.04
C ILE A 89 12.73 -20.66 6.56
N GLU A 90 13.72 -21.20 5.84
CA GLU A 90 13.87 -20.97 4.40
C GLU A 90 12.62 -21.37 3.60
N ALA A 91 11.99 -22.50 3.97
CA ALA A 91 10.78 -22.96 3.31
C ALA A 91 9.56 -22.04 3.59
N LEU A 92 9.43 -21.53 4.82
CA LEU A 92 8.38 -20.59 5.20
C LEU A 92 8.57 -19.21 4.56
N GLU A 93 9.81 -18.75 4.42
CA GLU A 93 10.15 -17.51 3.70
C GLU A 93 9.77 -17.61 2.24
N LYS A 94 10.15 -18.72 1.59
CA LYS A 94 9.79 -18.99 0.21
C LYS A 94 8.27 -19.07 0.03
N TYR A 95 7.57 -19.77 0.91
CA TYR A 95 6.11 -19.82 0.90
C TYR A 95 5.48 -18.43 1.09
N ARG A 96 6.01 -17.60 2.00
CA ARG A 96 5.53 -16.24 2.23
C ARG A 96 5.69 -15.37 0.98
N LEU A 97 6.85 -15.45 0.32
CA LEU A 97 7.11 -14.76 -0.94
C LEU A 97 6.17 -15.22 -2.06
N GLU A 98 6.01 -16.53 -2.26
CA GLU A 98 5.10 -17.09 -3.26
C GLU A 98 3.63 -16.70 -2.97
N GLN A 99 3.22 -16.66 -1.70
CA GLN A 99 1.90 -16.20 -1.31
C GLN A 99 1.71 -14.71 -1.57
N LEU A 100 2.69 -13.86 -1.28
CA LEU A 100 2.64 -12.44 -1.61
C LEU A 100 2.55 -12.22 -3.13
N GLU A 101 3.36 -12.93 -3.93
CA GLU A 101 3.31 -12.87 -5.39
C GLU A 101 2.00 -13.43 -5.99
N SER A 102 1.37 -14.41 -5.32
CA SER A 102 0.07 -14.96 -5.76
C SER A 102 -1.15 -14.19 -5.25
N THR A 103 -0.99 -13.43 -4.16
CA THR A 103 -1.99 -12.52 -3.59
C THR A 103 -1.94 -11.13 -4.23
N ASP A 104 -0.93 -10.87 -5.08
CA ASP A 104 -1.03 -9.90 -6.19
C ASP A 104 -2.10 -10.35 -7.21
N GLN A 105 -3.34 -10.55 -6.74
CA GLN A 105 -4.50 -10.26 -7.54
C GLN A 105 -4.40 -8.77 -7.87
N LYS A 106 -3.70 -8.45 -8.97
CA LYS A 106 -3.85 -7.16 -9.63
C LYS A 106 -5.35 -6.89 -9.63
N PRO A 107 -5.81 -5.78 -9.04
CA PRO A 107 -7.24 -5.53 -8.95
C PRO A 107 -7.85 -5.74 -10.33
N GLN A 108 -8.97 -6.46 -10.42
CA GLN A 108 -9.61 -6.71 -11.71
C GLN A 108 -9.93 -5.36 -12.35
N THR A 109 -9.12 -4.96 -13.32
CA THR A 109 -9.30 -3.72 -14.05
C THR A 109 -10.60 -3.86 -14.83
N LYS A 110 -11.52 -2.89 -14.66
CA LYS A 110 -12.77 -2.90 -15.42
C LYS A 110 -12.42 -2.82 -16.91
N GLN A 111 -12.73 -3.87 -17.66
CA GLN A 111 -12.63 -3.83 -19.11
C GLN A 111 -13.85 -3.11 -19.68
N LEU A 112 -13.61 -2.02 -20.40
CA LEU A 112 -14.67 -1.29 -21.09
C LEU A 112 -15.19 -2.13 -22.26
N THR A 113 -16.51 -2.18 -22.41
CA THR A 113 -17.14 -2.68 -23.62
C THR A 113 -16.88 -1.75 -24.80
N GLU A 114 -17.01 -2.24 -26.04
CA GLU A 114 -16.85 -1.40 -27.23
C GLU A 114 -17.83 -0.23 -27.26
N LYS A 115 -19.05 -0.43 -26.73
CA LYS A 115 -20.04 0.65 -26.60
C LYS A 115 -19.57 1.74 -25.62
N GLU A 116 -19.15 1.36 -24.41
CA GLU A 116 -18.63 2.32 -23.42
C GLU A 116 -17.39 3.06 -23.96
N LYS A 117 -16.54 2.36 -24.71
CA LYS A 117 -15.35 2.96 -25.34
C LYS A 117 -15.72 3.98 -26.41
N GLN A 118 -16.74 3.69 -27.24
CA GLN A 118 -17.24 4.65 -28.23
C GLN A 118 -17.84 5.89 -27.57
N GLU A 119 -18.66 5.72 -26.54
CA GLU A 119 -19.25 6.82 -25.76
C GLU A 119 -18.16 7.70 -25.11
N ALA A 120 -17.14 7.07 -24.52
CA ALA A 120 -16.00 7.78 -23.93
C ALA A 120 -15.19 8.54 -24.99
N LEU A 121 -14.91 7.94 -26.15
CA LEU A 121 -14.19 8.60 -27.25
C LEU A 121 -14.98 9.78 -27.82
N GLN A 122 -16.30 9.65 -27.95
CA GLN A 122 -17.15 10.75 -28.40
C GLN A 122 -17.11 11.93 -27.42
N LEU A 123 -17.16 11.66 -26.11
CA LEU A 123 -16.98 12.70 -25.09
C LEU A 123 -15.63 13.39 -25.22
N LEU A 124 -14.54 12.61 -25.35
CA LEU A 124 -13.16 13.12 -25.47
C LEU A 124 -12.92 13.95 -26.75
N GLN A 125 -13.76 13.81 -27.77
CA GLN A 125 -13.69 14.57 -29.02
C GLN A 125 -14.57 15.82 -29.03
N SER A 126 -15.33 16.09 -27.97
CA SER A 126 -16.21 17.26 -27.89
C SER A 126 -15.43 18.58 -27.88
N GLU A 127 -15.94 19.60 -28.58
CA GLU A 127 -15.30 20.92 -28.68
C GLU A 127 -15.21 21.65 -27.32
N ASN A 128 -16.16 21.38 -26.42
CA ASN A 128 -16.24 21.99 -25.08
C ASN A 128 -15.89 20.99 -23.97
N LEU A 129 -14.93 20.08 -24.21
CA LEU A 129 -14.59 18.97 -23.32
C LEU A 129 -14.41 19.38 -21.86
N LEU A 130 -13.69 20.48 -21.58
CA LEU A 130 -13.43 20.92 -20.21
C LEU A 130 -14.70 21.37 -19.50
N THR A 131 -15.55 22.14 -20.17
CA THR A 131 -16.84 22.58 -19.62
C THR A 131 -17.75 21.38 -19.38
N THR A 132 -17.88 20.50 -20.37
CA THR A 132 -18.71 19.29 -20.24
C THR A 132 -18.21 18.36 -19.14
N THR A 133 -16.89 18.18 -19.02
CA THR A 133 -16.29 17.40 -17.93
C THR A 133 -16.61 18.02 -16.58
N ASN A 134 -16.49 19.34 -16.46
CA ASN A 134 -16.79 20.04 -15.22
C ASN A 134 -18.27 19.90 -14.83
N ASP A 135 -19.18 19.99 -15.79
CA ASP A 135 -20.61 19.77 -15.57
C ASP A 135 -20.91 18.33 -15.12
N LEU A 136 -20.25 17.33 -15.72
CA LEU A 136 -20.38 15.92 -15.34
C LEU A 136 -19.86 15.67 -13.91
N ILE A 137 -18.74 16.28 -13.53
CA ILE A 137 -18.22 16.26 -12.14
C ILE A 137 -19.23 16.89 -11.18
N GLY A 138 -19.88 17.98 -11.57
CA GLY A 138 -20.97 18.58 -10.80
C GLY A 138 -22.14 17.61 -10.60
N LYS A 139 -22.56 16.93 -11.68
CA LYS A 139 -23.65 15.94 -11.67
C LYS A 139 -23.33 14.69 -10.86
N SER A 140 -22.06 14.34 -10.68
CA SER A 140 -21.65 13.21 -9.81
C SER A 140 -21.75 13.54 -8.32
N GLY A 141 -22.15 14.76 -7.95
CA GLY A 141 -22.41 15.18 -6.57
C GLY A 141 -21.33 16.06 -5.95
N ILE A 142 -20.30 16.46 -6.71
CA ILE A 142 -19.20 17.30 -6.24
C ILE A 142 -19.53 18.75 -6.55
N ILE A 143 -19.91 19.55 -5.56
CA ILE A 143 -20.54 20.86 -5.78
C ILE A 143 -19.69 22.03 -5.30
N GLY A 144 -19.76 23.11 -6.07
CA GLY A 144 -18.90 24.26 -5.90
C GLY A 144 -17.44 23.91 -6.21
N GLU A 145 -16.51 24.77 -5.81
CA GLU A 145 -15.08 24.58 -6.13
C GLU A 145 -14.84 24.36 -7.64
N GLU A 146 -15.66 24.95 -8.52
CA GLU A 146 -15.75 24.57 -9.93
C GLU A 146 -14.41 24.67 -10.68
N THR A 147 -13.63 25.68 -10.35
CA THR A 147 -12.27 25.87 -10.88
C THR A 147 -11.30 24.86 -10.26
N ASN A 148 -11.30 24.75 -8.93
CA ASN A 148 -10.38 23.91 -8.18
C ASN A 148 -10.57 22.41 -8.46
N ARG A 149 -11.83 21.95 -8.56
CA ARG A 149 -12.17 20.56 -8.88
C ARG A 149 -11.72 20.17 -10.28
N LEU A 150 -11.83 21.08 -11.25
CA LEU A 150 -11.37 20.85 -12.63
C LEU A 150 -9.83 20.84 -12.71
N ILE A 151 -9.15 21.79 -12.05
CA ILE A 151 -7.68 21.81 -11.94
C ILE A 151 -7.18 20.50 -11.34
N MET A 152 -7.77 20.07 -10.23
CA MET A 152 -7.41 18.85 -9.53
C MET A 152 -7.62 17.61 -10.42
N TYR A 153 -8.76 17.51 -11.12
CA TYR A 153 -9.02 16.41 -12.05
C TYR A 153 -7.98 16.31 -13.18
N LEU A 154 -7.58 17.46 -13.75
CA LEU A 154 -6.55 17.51 -14.79
C LEU A 154 -5.17 17.09 -14.24
N ILE A 155 -4.82 17.55 -13.05
CA ILE A 155 -3.58 17.16 -12.37
C ILE A 155 -3.58 15.66 -12.08
N PHE A 156 -4.67 15.09 -11.56
CA PHE A 156 -4.75 13.65 -11.28
C PHE A 156 -4.65 12.80 -12.56
N SER A 157 -5.21 13.30 -13.66
CA SER A 157 -5.11 12.67 -14.97
C SER A 157 -3.69 12.70 -15.55
N SER A 158 -2.87 13.68 -15.15
CA SER A 158 -1.47 13.79 -15.56
C SER A 158 -0.58 12.66 -15.05
N ARG A 159 -1.04 11.84 -14.08
CA ARG A 159 -0.31 10.65 -13.57
C ARG A 159 0.16 9.68 -14.66
N LYS A 160 -0.52 9.68 -15.82
CA LYS A 160 -0.21 8.84 -16.98
C LYS A 160 0.81 9.47 -17.93
N ARG A 161 1.25 10.69 -17.67
CA ARG A 161 2.27 11.40 -18.45
C ARG A 161 3.66 11.10 -17.92
N GLU A 162 4.67 11.35 -18.75
CA GLU A 162 6.06 11.20 -18.34
C GLU A 162 6.46 12.17 -17.21
N GLN A 163 5.85 13.35 -17.18
CA GLN A 163 6.02 14.36 -16.13
C GLN A 163 4.65 14.70 -15.55
N PRO A 164 4.16 13.93 -14.56
CA PRO A 164 2.94 14.28 -13.86
C PRO A 164 3.09 15.59 -13.09
N LEU A 165 1.95 16.21 -12.86
CA LEU A 165 1.78 17.36 -12.00
C LEU A 165 1.40 16.88 -10.60
N HIS A 166 1.63 17.74 -9.62
CA HIS A 166 1.29 17.50 -8.21
C HIS A 166 0.46 18.67 -7.70
N ILE A 167 -0.34 18.46 -6.66
CA ILE A 167 -1.20 19.50 -6.11
C ILE A 167 -1.19 19.45 -4.58
N ILE A 168 -1.24 20.63 -3.96
CA ILE A 168 -1.42 20.79 -2.52
C ILE A 168 -2.60 21.73 -2.30
N SER A 169 -3.56 21.26 -1.50
CA SER A 169 -4.73 22.03 -1.10
C SER A 169 -4.48 22.73 0.23
N LEU A 170 -4.59 24.05 0.23
CA LEU A 170 -4.43 24.93 1.38
C LEU A 170 -5.79 25.46 1.85
N GLY A 171 -5.90 25.67 3.15
CA GLY A 171 -7.11 26.22 3.77
C GLY A 171 -7.24 25.84 5.24
N SER A 172 -8.17 26.50 5.94
CA SER A 172 -8.41 26.27 7.36
C SER A 172 -8.93 24.85 7.65
N SER A 173 -8.77 24.36 8.88
CA SER A 173 -9.37 23.06 9.24
C SER A 173 -10.90 23.10 9.08
N GLY A 174 -11.49 22.04 8.54
CA GLY A 174 -12.95 21.95 8.33
C GLY A 174 -13.50 22.58 7.04
N THR A 175 -12.65 23.16 6.18
CA THR A 175 -13.10 23.83 4.93
C THR A 175 -13.36 22.89 3.75
N GLY A 176 -13.39 21.57 3.99
CA GLY A 176 -13.68 20.59 2.95
C GLY A 176 -12.51 20.20 2.04
N LYS A 177 -11.25 20.53 2.40
CA LYS A 177 -10.04 20.15 1.62
C LYS A 177 -9.98 18.66 1.30
N THR A 178 -10.05 17.85 2.34
CA THR A 178 -10.01 16.39 2.23
C THR A 178 -11.20 15.89 1.42
N HIS A 179 -12.39 16.45 1.64
CA HIS A 179 -13.59 16.09 0.90
C HIS A 179 -13.45 16.37 -0.61
N LEU A 180 -12.93 17.54 -1.00
CA LEU A 180 -12.68 17.86 -2.41
C LEU A 180 -11.67 16.87 -3.03
N GLN A 181 -10.55 16.64 -2.33
CA GLN A 181 -9.50 15.72 -2.75
C GLN A 181 -10.01 14.29 -2.94
N GLU A 182 -10.73 13.74 -1.96
CA GLU A 182 -11.32 12.39 -2.01
C GLU A 182 -12.38 12.30 -3.11
N SER A 183 -13.26 13.30 -3.21
CA SER A 183 -14.34 13.33 -4.20
C SER A 183 -13.79 13.26 -5.63
N ILE A 184 -12.76 14.06 -5.93
CA ILE A 184 -12.10 14.02 -7.24
C ILE A 184 -11.20 12.78 -7.39
N GLY A 185 -10.62 12.30 -6.29
CA GLY A 185 -9.88 11.04 -6.22
C GLY A 185 -10.74 9.84 -6.63
N ASN A 186 -12.03 9.83 -6.28
CA ASN A 186 -12.98 8.78 -6.65
C ASN A 186 -13.29 8.71 -8.14
N LEU A 187 -12.91 9.72 -8.93
CA LEU A 187 -12.99 9.68 -10.39
C LEU A 187 -11.82 8.89 -11.01
N ILE A 188 -10.82 8.53 -10.21
CA ILE A 188 -9.67 7.72 -10.60
C ILE A 188 -9.95 6.25 -10.25
N PRO A 189 -9.62 5.29 -11.13
CA PRO A 189 -9.80 3.87 -10.82
C PRO A 189 -9.09 3.48 -9.52
N GLU A 190 -9.74 2.65 -8.71
CA GLU A 190 -9.27 2.23 -7.38
C GLU A 190 -7.86 1.64 -7.44
N GLU A 191 -7.59 0.84 -8.47
CA GLU A 191 -6.30 0.21 -8.71
C GLU A 191 -5.17 1.19 -9.04
N GLU A 192 -5.51 2.42 -9.42
CA GLU A 192 -4.58 3.48 -9.79
C GLU A 192 -4.45 4.58 -8.74
N LYS A 193 -5.14 4.47 -7.60
CA LYS A 193 -4.97 5.38 -6.47
C LYS A 193 -4.43 4.66 -5.24
N ILE A 194 -3.78 5.42 -4.36
CA ILE A 194 -3.31 5.01 -3.05
C ILE A 194 -3.68 6.13 -2.10
N GLU A 195 -4.52 5.83 -1.12
CA GLU A 195 -4.94 6.74 -0.07
C GLU A 195 -4.11 6.49 1.18
N ILE A 196 -3.52 7.56 1.73
CA ILE A 196 -2.60 7.46 2.85
C ILE A 196 -2.92 8.52 3.91
N THR A 197 -3.36 8.04 5.07
CA THR A 197 -3.64 8.87 6.24
C THR A 197 -2.39 9.19 7.05
N THR A 198 -1.46 8.23 7.17
CA THR A 198 -0.19 8.39 7.91
C THR A 198 0.96 7.68 7.22
N LEU A 199 2.13 8.31 7.19
CA LEU A 199 3.33 7.78 6.54
C LEU A 199 4.52 7.76 7.50
N SER A 200 5.14 6.59 7.65
CA SER A 200 6.50 6.52 8.19
C SER A 200 7.51 6.85 7.08
N GLU A 201 8.67 7.37 7.47
CA GLU A 201 9.79 7.68 6.54
C GLU A 201 10.14 6.51 5.61
N ASN A 202 9.99 5.28 6.10
CA ASN A 202 10.38 4.07 5.37
C ASN A 202 9.26 3.45 4.53
N ALA A 203 8.02 3.91 4.67
CA ALA A 203 6.85 3.29 4.04
C ALA A 203 7.03 3.12 2.53
N PHE A 204 7.56 4.15 1.86
CA PHE A 204 7.73 4.14 0.42
C PHE A 204 8.73 3.10 -0.10
N TYR A 205 9.67 2.65 0.72
CA TYR A 205 10.65 1.63 0.33
C TYR A 205 10.13 0.20 0.48
N TYR A 206 8.91 0.01 1.00
CA TYR A 206 8.29 -1.32 1.06
C TYR A 206 7.44 -1.64 -0.17
N PHE A 207 7.13 -0.64 -1.01
CA PHE A 207 6.46 -0.86 -2.29
C PHE A 207 7.37 -1.62 -3.26
N GLY A 208 6.76 -2.45 -4.10
CA GLY A 208 7.42 -3.10 -5.21
C GLY A 208 8.00 -2.07 -6.20
N GLN A 209 9.02 -2.49 -6.95
CA GLN A 209 9.79 -1.58 -7.81
C GLN A 209 8.93 -0.73 -8.76
N GLN A 210 7.87 -1.28 -9.34
CA GLN A 210 6.98 -0.54 -10.26
C GLN A 210 5.58 -0.31 -9.68
N GLU A 211 5.38 -0.60 -8.40
CA GLU A 211 4.05 -0.58 -7.81
C GLU A 211 3.43 0.82 -7.80
N LEU A 212 4.24 1.86 -7.60
CA LEU A 212 3.78 3.25 -7.61
C LEU A 212 3.61 3.84 -9.02
N LYS A 213 4.03 3.14 -10.06
CA LYS A 213 4.08 3.70 -11.41
C LYS A 213 2.69 4.05 -11.92
N ASN A 214 2.54 5.30 -12.37
CA ASN A 214 1.31 5.90 -12.84
C ASN A 214 0.17 5.93 -11.82
N LYS A 215 0.48 5.84 -10.52
CA LYS A 215 -0.52 5.93 -9.46
C LYS A 215 -0.69 7.37 -8.97
N LEU A 216 -1.91 7.65 -8.49
CA LEU A 216 -2.24 8.83 -7.71
C LEU A 216 -2.05 8.51 -6.24
N ILE A 217 -1.20 9.26 -5.55
CA ILE A 217 -1.00 9.17 -4.10
C ILE A 217 -1.78 10.32 -3.47
N LEU A 218 -2.81 10.00 -2.70
CA LEU A 218 -3.64 10.93 -1.95
C LEU A 218 -3.19 10.91 -0.49
N ILE A 219 -2.66 12.04 -0.02
CA ILE A 219 -2.24 12.22 1.37
C ILE A 219 -3.29 13.10 2.05
N GLU A 220 -3.95 12.57 3.07
CA GLU A 220 -5.03 13.31 3.74
C GLU A 220 -4.50 14.53 4.49
N ASP A 221 -3.39 14.36 5.21
CA ASP A 221 -2.73 15.43 5.96
C ASP A 221 -1.21 15.33 5.80
N LEU A 222 -0.64 16.31 5.11
CA LEU A 222 0.82 16.41 4.94
C LEU A 222 1.53 16.68 6.27
N ASP A 223 0.87 17.35 7.23
CA ASP A 223 1.45 17.69 8.52
C ASP A 223 1.69 16.43 9.38
N GLY A 224 0.90 15.38 9.18
CA GLY A 224 1.10 14.06 9.77
C GLY A 224 2.14 13.18 9.05
N ALA A 225 2.67 13.64 7.91
CA ALA A 225 3.56 12.89 7.02
C ALA A 225 4.97 13.51 6.90
N GLU A 226 5.39 14.36 7.85
CA GLU A 226 6.68 15.08 7.83
C GLU A 226 7.88 14.16 7.54
N GLY A 227 7.90 12.97 8.16
CA GLY A 227 8.97 11.99 7.96
C GLY A 227 9.06 11.42 6.54
N ALA A 228 7.99 11.53 5.74
CA ALA A 228 7.92 10.96 4.38
C ALA A 228 8.02 12.03 3.27
N LEU A 229 8.20 13.30 3.62
CA LEU A 229 8.32 14.41 2.66
C LEU A 229 9.54 14.27 1.75
N TYR A 230 10.66 13.77 2.27
CA TYR A 230 11.87 13.56 1.46
C TYR A 230 11.67 12.50 0.37
N PRO A 231 11.19 11.27 0.67
CA PRO A 231 10.82 10.30 -0.36
C PRO A 231 9.83 10.85 -1.40
N ILE A 232 8.81 11.59 -0.95
CA ILE A 232 7.83 12.22 -1.86
C ILE A 232 8.54 13.18 -2.81
N ARG A 233 9.37 14.09 -2.30
CA ARG A 233 10.12 15.07 -3.11
C ARG A 233 10.99 14.41 -4.18
N GLU A 234 11.66 13.32 -3.81
CA GLU A 234 12.51 12.56 -4.72
C GLU A 234 11.68 11.82 -5.78
N LEU A 235 10.52 11.25 -5.42
CA LEU A 235 9.58 10.68 -6.39
C LEU A 235 9.04 11.74 -7.36
N GLN A 236 8.69 12.93 -6.89
CA GLN A 236 8.22 14.03 -7.74
C GLN A 236 9.33 14.49 -8.72
N SER A 237 10.56 14.67 -8.21
CA SER A 237 11.65 15.26 -9.00
C SER A 237 12.38 14.27 -9.89
N LYS A 238 12.71 13.08 -9.35
CA LYS A 238 13.56 12.07 -10.01
C LYS A 238 12.77 10.88 -10.54
N LYS A 239 11.49 10.77 -10.20
CA LYS A 239 10.61 9.65 -10.59
C LYS A 239 11.11 8.29 -10.10
N LYS A 240 12.00 8.28 -9.12
CA LYS A 240 12.50 7.08 -8.45
C LYS A 240 13.11 7.45 -7.11
N ILE A 241 13.02 6.51 -6.18
CA ILE A 241 13.73 6.54 -4.90
C ILE A 241 14.48 5.22 -4.74
N SER A 242 15.62 5.28 -4.07
CA SER A 242 16.39 4.08 -3.77
C SER A 242 16.94 4.16 -2.35
N LYS A 243 16.89 3.04 -1.63
CA LYS A 243 17.47 2.91 -0.30
C LYS A 243 18.33 1.66 -0.24
N THR A 244 19.54 1.85 0.24
CA THR A 244 20.46 0.77 0.54
C THR A 244 20.16 0.27 1.95
N ILE A 245 19.71 -0.97 2.06
CA ILE A 245 19.46 -1.63 3.35
C ILE A 245 20.51 -2.71 3.58
N ALA A 246 21.03 -2.75 4.80
CA ALA A 246 21.89 -3.81 5.27
C ALA A 246 21.05 -4.81 6.05
N PHE A 247 21.03 -6.07 5.61
CA PHE A 247 20.42 -7.17 6.34
C PHE A 247 21.48 -8.22 6.65
N LYS A 248 21.41 -8.84 7.82
CA LYS A 248 22.27 -9.97 8.12
C LYS A 248 21.70 -11.19 7.41
N ASN A 249 22.53 -11.87 6.63
CA ASN A 249 22.17 -13.14 6.06
C ASN A 249 22.17 -14.22 7.16
N THR A 250 21.65 -15.41 6.84
CA THR A 250 21.64 -16.58 7.74
C THR A 250 23.02 -17.05 8.20
N LYS A 251 24.11 -16.52 7.63
CA LYS A 251 25.50 -16.80 8.04
C LYS A 251 26.10 -15.72 8.96
N GLY A 252 25.31 -14.73 9.37
CA GLY A 252 25.74 -13.61 10.21
C GLY A 252 26.54 -12.54 9.47
N GLU A 253 26.70 -12.67 8.14
CA GLU A 253 27.37 -11.67 7.32
C GLU A 253 26.37 -10.57 6.94
N THR A 254 26.80 -9.33 7.09
CA THR A 254 26.02 -8.18 6.63
C THR A 254 26.02 -8.15 5.11
N LYS A 255 24.86 -8.42 4.49
CA LYS A 255 24.64 -8.21 3.07
C LYS A 255 23.89 -6.92 2.86
N THR A 256 24.30 -6.20 1.82
CA THR A 256 23.72 -4.92 1.43
C THR A 256 22.85 -5.14 0.19
N THR A 257 21.59 -4.70 0.24
CA THR A 257 20.66 -4.72 -0.89
C THR A 257 20.18 -3.31 -1.18
N ASN A 258 20.05 -3.00 -2.47
CA ASN A 258 19.48 -1.74 -2.93
C ASN A 258 18.01 -1.98 -3.28
N ILE A 259 17.11 -1.41 -2.49
CA ILE A 259 15.70 -1.32 -2.84
C ILE A 259 15.54 -0.09 -3.73
N THR A 260 14.84 -0.24 -4.85
CA THR A 260 14.48 0.86 -5.75
C THR A 260 12.99 0.82 -6.00
N VAL A 261 12.33 1.98 -5.92
CA VAL A 261 10.92 2.18 -6.24
C VAL A 261 10.83 3.26 -7.31
N GLU A 262 10.07 2.97 -8.35
CA GLU A 262 9.92 3.78 -9.56
C GLU A 262 8.55 4.42 -9.64
N GLY A 263 8.54 5.67 -10.07
CA GLY A 263 7.37 6.37 -10.59
C GLY A 263 7.28 6.26 -12.12
N PRO A 264 6.67 7.24 -12.80
CA PRO A 264 6.20 8.52 -12.26
C PRO A 264 4.92 8.37 -11.43
N VAL A 265 4.67 9.29 -10.49
CA VAL A 265 3.48 9.34 -9.62
C VAL A 265 2.82 10.71 -9.74
N CYS A 266 1.52 10.80 -9.46
CA CYS A 266 0.87 12.07 -9.10
C CYS A 266 0.72 12.11 -7.59
N VAL A 267 0.98 13.24 -6.95
CA VAL A 267 0.88 13.39 -5.48
C VAL A 267 -0.09 14.53 -5.21
N SER A 268 -1.08 14.24 -4.36
CA SER A 268 -2.02 15.21 -3.83
C SER A 268 -1.92 15.22 -2.32
N GLY A 269 -1.91 16.40 -1.72
CA GLY A 269 -1.94 16.53 -0.28
C GLY A 269 -2.79 17.70 0.19
N CYS A 270 -3.29 17.62 1.42
CA CYS A 270 -3.89 18.76 2.10
C CYS A 270 -2.97 19.22 3.24
N THR A 271 -2.92 20.52 3.52
CA THR A 271 -2.26 21.07 4.69
C THR A 271 -2.97 22.34 5.18
N THR A 272 -2.75 22.67 6.44
CA THR A 272 -3.17 23.94 7.04
C THR A 272 -2.05 24.96 7.11
N LYS A 273 -0.81 24.58 6.77
CA LYS A 273 0.39 25.40 6.96
C LYS A 273 0.92 25.93 5.63
N GLU A 274 0.90 27.24 5.46
CA GLU A 274 1.43 27.90 4.25
C GLU A 274 2.97 27.90 4.20
N SER A 275 3.65 27.95 5.35
CA SER A 275 5.09 28.24 5.44
C SER A 275 6.02 27.02 5.58
N ILE A 276 5.49 25.83 5.90
CA ILE A 276 6.33 24.67 6.26
C ILE A 276 6.88 23.91 5.04
N TYR A 277 6.51 24.29 3.81
CA TYR A 277 6.70 23.44 2.64
C TYR A 277 7.39 24.10 1.44
N GLU A 278 8.26 25.11 1.60
CA GLU A 278 8.92 25.80 0.46
C GLU A 278 9.49 24.85 -0.60
N ASP A 279 10.14 23.76 -0.18
CA ASP A 279 10.71 22.78 -1.11
C ASP A 279 9.64 21.99 -1.89
N ASN A 280 8.52 21.59 -1.27
CA ASN A 280 7.48 20.79 -1.94
C ASN A 280 6.44 21.67 -2.65
N ALA A 281 6.22 22.88 -2.16
CA ALA A 281 5.37 23.90 -2.76
C ALA A 281 5.85 24.25 -4.18
N ASN A 282 7.16 24.41 -4.38
CA ASN A 282 7.72 24.69 -5.70
C ASN A 282 7.59 23.52 -6.71
N ARG A 283 7.15 22.35 -6.26
CA ARG A 283 6.97 21.13 -7.08
C ARG A 283 5.50 20.76 -7.26
N SER A 284 4.59 21.56 -6.71
CA SER A 284 3.16 21.29 -6.69
C SER A 284 2.37 22.56 -7.01
N PHE A 285 1.22 22.41 -7.65
CA PHE A 285 0.25 23.49 -7.74
C PHE A 285 -0.36 23.72 -6.36
N LEU A 286 -0.32 24.95 -5.89
CA LEU A 286 -1.01 25.35 -4.67
C LEU A 286 -2.41 25.84 -5.04
N ILE A 287 -3.43 25.23 -4.48
CA ILE A 287 -4.82 25.72 -4.58
C ILE A 287 -5.32 26.12 -3.21
N TYR A 288 -6.14 27.16 -3.19
CA TYR A 288 -6.83 27.64 -1.99
C TYR A 288 -8.30 27.35 -2.17
N LEU A 289 -8.91 26.74 -1.15
CA LEU A 289 -10.35 26.51 -1.16
C LEU A 289 -11.11 27.82 -0.97
N ASP A 290 -12.30 27.87 -1.56
CA ASP A 290 -13.20 29.01 -1.46
C ASP A 290 -13.95 28.94 -0.12
N GLU A 291 -13.48 29.74 0.86
CA GLU A 291 -14.11 29.88 2.17
C GLU A 291 -15.25 30.93 2.17
N SER A 292 -15.78 31.32 1.00
CA SER A 292 -16.85 32.32 0.92
C SER A 292 -18.21 31.79 1.35
N GLY A 293 -19.03 32.67 1.94
CA GLY A 293 -20.41 32.31 2.32
C GLY A 293 -21.31 31.98 1.11
N GLU A 294 -20.98 32.46 -0.09
CA GLU A 294 -21.70 32.09 -1.32
C GLU A 294 -21.48 30.61 -1.66
N GLN A 295 -20.25 30.13 -1.51
CA GLN A 295 -19.89 28.74 -1.71
C GLN A 295 -20.59 27.83 -0.69
N ASP A 296 -20.60 28.22 0.59
CA ASP A 296 -21.35 27.50 1.63
C ASP A 296 -22.84 27.39 1.31
N GLN A 297 -23.44 28.49 0.85
CA GLN A 297 -24.87 28.52 0.50
C GLN A 297 -25.20 27.55 -0.64
N LYS A 298 -24.34 27.49 -1.68
CA LYS A 298 -24.49 26.53 -2.80
C LYS A 298 -24.46 25.09 -2.31
N ILE A 299 -23.54 24.75 -1.40
CA ILE A 299 -23.43 23.40 -0.81
C ILE A 299 -24.69 23.08 0.00
N MET A 300 -25.14 23.99 0.88
CA MET A 300 -26.33 23.79 1.70
C MET A 300 -27.61 23.65 0.87
N ASP A 301 -27.77 24.44 -0.20
CA ASP A 301 -28.92 24.36 -1.10
C ASP A 301 -29.00 23.02 -1.82
N TYR A 302 -27.85 22.44 -2.17
CA TYR A 302 -27.81 21.11 -2.75
C TYR A 302 -28.12 20.02 -1.73
N GLN A 303 -27.46 20.02 -0.56
CA GLN A 303 -27.70 19.01 0.46
C GLN A 303 -29.18 18.97 0.90
N ARG A 304 -29.84 20.15 0.96
CA ARG A 304 -31.29 20.24 1.17
C ARG A 304 -32.09 19.60 0.04
N ARG A 305 -31.72 19.82 -1.23
CA ARG A 305 -32.39 19.20 -2.39
C ARG A 305 -32.20 17.69 -2.42
N ALA A 306 -30.99 17.21 -2.17
CA ALA A 306 -30.66 15.79 -2.09
C ALA A 306 -31.46 15.09 -0.99
N SER A 307 -31.47 15.67 0.23
CA SER A 307 -32.20 15.12 1.38
C SER A 307 -33.72 15.12 1.18
N ALA A 308 -34.24 16.08 0.41
CA ALA A 308 -35.66 16.17 0.06
C ALA A 308 -36.06 15.21 -1.08
N GLY A 309 -35.15 14.39 -1.61
CA GLY A 309 -35.40 13.49 -2.74
C GLY A 309 -35.69 14.21 -4.06
N LYS A 310 -35.29 15.49 -4.19
CA LYS A 310 -35.53 16.32 -5.38
C LYS A 310 -34.37 16.30 -6.39
N ASN A 311 -33.42 15.38 -6.22
CA ASN A 311 -32.41 15.13 -7.24
C ASN A 311 -33.02 14.17 -8.28
N ASP A 312 -33.90 14.70 -9.13
CA ASP A 312 -34.27 14.02 -10.37
C ASP A 312 -33.02 13.98 -11.25
N ILE A 313 -32.43 12.79 -11.37
CA ILE A 313 -31.45 12.47 -12.39
C ILE A 313 -32.22 12.42 -13.71
N ALA A 314 -32.14 13.50 -14.49
CA ALA A 314 -32.53 13.56 -15.89
C ALA A 314 -31.27 13.69 -16.76
#